data_AF-A0AAV0UH27-F1
#
_entry.id   AF-A0AAV0UH27-F1
#
_cell.length_a   1.000
_cell.length_b   1.000
_cell.length_c   1.000
_cell.angle_alpha   90.00
_cell.angle_beta   90.00
_cell.angle_gamma   90.00
#
_symmetry.space_group_name_H-M   'P 1'
#
loop_
_entity.id
_entity.type
_entity.pdbx_description
1 polymer ?
#
loop_
_entity_poly.entity_id
_entity_poly.type
_entity_poly.pdbx_seq_one_letter_code
_entity_poly.pdbx_strand_id
1 'polypeptide(L)'
;MIEAPVAQVSSEDQYIGVPGQEGEEQAIRPKKMFEAVVEAMKAAPQDPPHDAWIATVAELYIIAHDTVTIAVALVPTEKQRFPRLRSEEKAIIFRFFEKACIVSDGSFVKWEQYAQTVTHDLYNTSWSFKDIIQSIISKVKLARAKALNQ
;
A
#
# COMPACT_ATOMS: atom_id res chain seq x y z
N MET A 1 42.19 -17.18 60.93
CA MET A 1 41.94 -16.36 59.71
C MET A 1 41.39 -17.34 58.67
N ILE A 2 40.06 -17.46 58.53
CA ILE A 2 39.10 -16.51 57.89
C ILE A 2 39.39 -16.53 56.37
N GLU A 3 38.52 -16.95 55.44
CA GLU A 3 37.05 -16.94 55.35
C GLU A 3 36.57 -17.95 54.27
N ALA A 4 35.36 -18.50 54.45
CA ALA A 4 34.39 -18.77 53.37
C ALA A 4 33.36 -17.61 53.41
N PRO A 5 32.37 -17.42 52.50
CA PRO A 5 31.98 -18.11 51.26
C PRO A 5 31.74 -17.09 50.09
N VAL A 6 31.09 -17.47 48.98
CA VAL A 6 30.00 -16.68 48.35
C VAL A 6 29.40 -17.44 47.16
N ALA A 7 28.09 -17.69 47.26
CA ALA A 7 27.22 -17.95 46.13
C ALA A 7 26.87 -16.60 45.46
N GLN A 8 26.97 -16.51 44.14
CA GLN A 8 26.25 -15.49 43.38
C GLN A 8 25.45 -16.12 42.25
N VAL A 9 24.15 -16.20 42.55
CA VAL A 9 22.98 -16.06 41.70
C VAL A 9 23.29 -15.44 40.32
N SER A 10 23.19 -16.24 39.26
CA SER A 10 23.01 -15.73 37.89
C SER A 10 21.51 -15.64 37.63
N SER A 11 20.90 -14.55 38.07
CA SER A 11 19.61 -14.09 37.56
C SER A 11 19.92 -13.26 36.32
N GLU A 12 20.08 -13.93 35.18
CA GLU A 12 19.81 -13.27 33.91
C GLU A 12 18.32 -13.44 33.66
N ASP A 13 17.57 -12.38 34.00
CA ASP A 13 16.26 -12.07 33.45
C ASP A 13 16.36 -12.09 31.92
N GLN A 14 16.25 -13.29 31.35
CA GLN A 14 15.99 -13.46 29.95
C GLN A 14 14.55 -13.02 29.73
N TYR A 15 14.38 -11.72 29.49
CA TYR A 15 13.21 -11.17 28.80
C TYR A 15 13.05 -11.97 27.51
N ILE A 16 12.22 -13.00 27.55
CA ILE A 16 11.64 -13.62 26.36
C ILE A 16 10.82 -12.50 25.72
N GLY A 17 11.43 -11.81 24.76
CA GLY A 17 10.71 -10.91 23.86
C GLY A 17 9.56 -11.69 23.26
N VAL A 18 8.34 -11.24 23.52
CA VAL A 18 7.12 -11.79 22.97
C VAL A 18 7.24 -11.76 21.44
N PRO A 19 7.30 -12.91 20.73
CA PRO A 19 7.36 -12.93 19.28
C PRO A 19 5.93 -12.78 18.77
N GLY A 20 5.41 -11.54 18.81
CA GLY A 20 4.01 -11.28 18.41
C GLY A 20 3.73 -9.87 17.91
N GLN A 21 4.59 -8.88 18.18
CA GLN A 21 4.27 -7.48 17.91
C GLN A 21 4.74 -6.99 16.53
N GLU A 22 5.74 -7.61 15.92
CA GLU A 22 6.33 -7.08 14.68
C GLU A 22 5.49 -7.36 13.42
N GLY A 23 4.65 -8.40 13.43
CA GLY A 23 3.79 -8.76 12.29
C GLY A 23 2.49 -7.94 12.24
N GLU A 24 1.87 -7.69 13.39
CA GLU A 24 0.63 -6.90 13.46
C GLU A 24 0.90 -5.40 13.28
N GLU A 25 1.95 -4.84 13.89
CA GLU A 25 2.25 -3.41 13.77
C GLU A 25 2.61 -3.02 12.33
N GLN A 26 3.31 -3.90 11.60
CA GLN A 26 3.63 -3.70 10.19
C GLN A 26 2.40 -3.81 9.27
N ALA A 27 1.44 -4.70 9.57
CA ALA A 27 0.18 -4.79 8.81
C ALA A 27 -0.79 -3.63 9.15
N ILE A 28 -0.73 -3.10 10.36
CA ILE A 28 -1.56 -1.98 10.82
C ILE A 28 -1.12 -0.65 10.19
N ARG A 29 0.19 -0.48 9.90
CA ARG A 29 0.73 0.77 9.36
C ARG A 29 0.14 1.18 8.00
N PRO A 30 0.08 0.31 6.97
CA PRO A 30 -0.52 0.65 5.67
C PRO A 30 -2.01 1.02 5.80
N LYS A 31 -2.75 0.29 6.64
CA LYS A 31 -4.16 0.58 6.89
C LYS A 31 -4.35 1.95 7.56
N LYS A 32 -3.54 2.28 8.57
CA LYS A 32 -3.57 3.61 9.22
C LYS A 32 -3.21 4.74 8.26
N MET A 33 -2.21 4.53 7.39
CA MET A 33 -1.85 5.50 6.35
C MET A 33 -2.99 5.73 5.36
N PHE A 34 -3.68 4.66 4.96
CA PHE A 34 -4.86 4.72 4.11
C PHE A 34 -6.00 5.51 4.77
N GLU A 35 -6.35 5.17 6.02
CA GLU A 35 -7.43 5.85 6.75
C GLU A 35 -7.12 7.35 6.90
N ALA A 36 -5.90 7.69 7.31
CA ALA A 36 -5.48 9.08 7.48
C ALA A 36 -5.55 9.89 6.18
N VAL A 37 -5.09 9.34 5.04
CA VAL A 37 -5.16 10.07 3.76
C VAL A 37 -6.59 10.18 3.25
N VAL A 38 -7.43 9.15 3.46
CA VAL A 38 -8.86 9.21 3.12
C VAL A 38 -9.59 10.27 3.94
N GLU A 39 -9.36 10.31 5.25
CA GLU A 39 -9.94 11.32 6.14
C GLU A 39 -9.51 12.72 5.75
N ALA A 40 -8.21 12.94 5.52
CA ALA A 40 -7.69 14.24 5.10
C ALA A 40 -8.31 14.71 3.77
N MET A 41 -8.39 13.83 2.76
CA MET A 41 -9.00 14.15 1.46
C MET A 41 -10.51 14.40 1.56
N LYS A 42 -11.22 13.69 2.45
CA LYS A 42 -12.65 13.90 2.69
C LYS A 42 -12.92 15.18 3.48
N ALA A 43 -12.03 15.57 4.40
CA ALA A 43 -12.14 16.81 5.16
C ALA A 43 -11.89 18.06 4.31
N ALA A 44 -11.07 17.93 3.26
CA ALA A 44 -10.70 19.02 2.37
C ALA A 44 -10.92 18.65 0.88
N PRO A 45 -12.19 18.45 0.45
CA PRO A 45 -12.49 17.93 -0.90
C PRO A 45 -12.25 18.95 -2.03
N GLN A 46 -12.06 20.23 -1.69
CA GLN A 46 -11.79 21.31 -2.66
C GLN A 46 -10.31 21.71 -2.68
N ASP A 47 -9.48 21.16 -1.78
CA ASP A 47 -8.07 21.49 -1.73
C ASP A 47 -7.33 20.84 -2.91
N PRO A 48 -6.37 21.55 -3.51
CA PRO A 48 -5.54 20.97 -4.55
C PRO A 48 -4.74 19.78 -3.98
N PRO A 49 -4.38 18.80 -4.82
CA PRO A 49 -3.58 17.66 -4.39
C PRO A 49 -2.31 18.10 -3.65
N HIS A 50 -2.20 17.75 -2.37
CA HIS A 50 -0.98 18.01 -1.60
C HIS A 50 0.09 16.98 -1.96
N ASP A 51 1.34 17.43 -2.11
CA ASP A 51 2.49 16.55 -2.34
C ASP A 51 2.58 15.44 -1.28
N ALA A 52 2.21 15.72 -0.03
CA ALA A 52 2.15 14.75 1.05
C ALA A 52 1.10 13.64 0.81
N TRP A 53 -0.07 13.97 0.27
CA TRP A 53 -1.09 12.97 -0.07
C TRP A 53 -0.63 12.11 -1.25
N ILE A 54 -0.08 12.74 -2.29
CA ILE A 54 0.46 12.03 -3.45
C ILE A 54 1.57 11.07 -3.01
N ALA A 55 2.48 11.51 -2.14
CA ALA A 55 3.54 10.67 -1.60
C ALA A 55 2.98 9.50 -0.78
N THR A 56 2.01 9.76 0.09
CA THR A 56 1.38 8.72 0.92
C THR A 56 0.66 7.67 0.07
N VAL A 57 -0.09 8.10 -0.95
CA VAL A 57 -0.79 7.18 -1.86
C VAL A 57 0.21 6.39 -2.72
N ALA A 58 1.30 7.01 -3.16
CA ALA A 58 2.36 6.30 -3.88
C ALA A 58 3.05 5.24 -2.99
N GLU A 59 3.30 5.56 -1.73
CA GLU A 59 3.84 4.62 -0.74
C GLU A 59 2.88 3.43 -0.51
N LEU A 60 1.57 3.70 -0.38
CA LEU A 60 0.56 2.65 -0.28
C LEU A 60 0.55 1.71 -1.49
N TYR A 61 0.79 2.25 -2.70
CA TYR A 61 0.94 1.42 -3.90
C TYR A 61 2.21 0.56 -3.84
N ILE A 62 3.36 1.13 -3.42
CA ILE A 62 4.62 0.38 -3.29
C ILE A 62 4.47 -0.77 -2.30
N ILE A 63 3.86 -0.51 -1.13
CA ILE A 63 3.60 -1.53 -0.13
C ILE A 63 2.75 -2.67 -0.71
N ALA A 64 1.64 -2.34 -1.38
CA ALA A 64 0.77 -3.35 -1.98
C ALA A 64 1.46 -4.10 -3.13
N HIS A 65 2.28 -3.40 -3.93
CA HIS A 65 3.09 -3.98 -4.98
C HIS A 65 4.06 -5.04 -4.44
N ASP A 66 4.74 -4.75 -3.34
CA ASP A 66 5.75 -5.64 -2.75
C ASP A 66 5.15 -6.92 -2.14
N THR A 67 3.82 -6.98 -1.98
CA THR A 67 3.10 -8.22 -1.63
C THR A 67 2.96 -9.19 -2.81
N VAL A 68 3.15 -8.73 -4.05
CA VAL A 68 2.99 -9.53 -5.25
C VAL A 68 4.29 -10.24 -5.59
N THR A 69 4.24 -11.57 -5.70
CA THR A 69 5.39 -12.35 -6.15
C THR A 69 5.57 -12.19 -7.66
N ILE A 70 6.72 -11.64 -8.07
CA ILE A 70 7.02 -11.34 -9.47
C ILE A 70 8.18 -12.23 -9.95
N ALA A 71 7.98 -12.92 -11.07
CA ALA A 71 9.04 -13.66 -11.75
C ALA A 71 9.96 -12.69 -12.51
N VAL A 72 10.91 -12.07 -11.81
CA VAL A 72 11.79 -11.01 -12.34
C VAL A 72 12.48 -11.40 -13.65
N ALA A 73 12.84 -12.67 -13.82
CA ALA A 73 13.47 -13.19 -15.04
C ALA A 73 12.58 -13.05 -16.32
N LEU A 74 11.27 -12.91 -16.15
CA LEU A 74 10.30 -12.76 -17.24
C LEU A 74 9.86 -11.30 -17.45
N VAL A 75 10.34 -10.38 -16.61
CA VAL A 75 9.93 -8.97 -16.65
C VAL A 75 10.72 -8.21 -17.71
N PRO A 76 10.05 -7.56 -18.69
CA PRO A 76 10.71 -6.68 -19.65
C PRO A 76 11.50 -5.57 -18.95
N THR A 77 12.68 -5.24 -19.48
CA THR A 77 13.62 -4.26 -18.89
C THR A 77 12.96 -2.93 -18.56
N GLU A 78 12.04 -2.45 -19.40
CA GLU A 78 11.33 -1.19 -19.21
C GLU A 78 10.44 -1.19 -17.96
N LYS A 79 9.99 -2.37 -17.53
CA LYS A 79 9.08 -2.58 -16.40
C LYS A 79 9.80 -2.93 -15.10
N GLN A 80 11.08 -3.30 -15.17
CA GLN A 80 11.89 -3.61 -13.98
C GLN A 80 12.08 -2.40 -13.06
N ARG A 81 11.82 -1.17 -13.53
CA ARG A 81 11.86 0.03 -12.68
C ARG A 81 10.77 0.02 -11.61
N PHE A 82 9.63 -0.61 -11.85
CA PHE A 82 8.55 -0.64 -10.86
C PHE A 82 8.98 -1.44 -9.61
N PRO A 83 8.61 -0.96 -8.41
CA PRO A 83 7.59 0.06 -8.14
C PRO A 83 8.09 1.50 -8.04
N ARG A 84 9.33 1.82 -8.44
CA ARG A 84 9.88 3.18 -8.35
C ARG A 84 9.17 4.15 -9.30
N LEU A 85 8.06 4.76 -8.86
CA LEU A 85 7.21 5.67 -9.65
C LEU A 85 7.86 7.04 -9.95
N ARG A 86 7.71 7.52 -11.19
CA ARG A 86 7.99 8.90 -11.62
C ARG A 86 6.87 9.84 -11.17
N SER A 87 7.11 11.14 -11.20
CA SER A 87 6.10 12.16 -10.81
C SER A 87 4.78 12.01 -11.56
N GLU A 88 4.82 11.76 -12.88
CA GLU A 88 3.60 11.52 -13.68
C GLU A 88 2.84 10.27 -13.21
N GLU A 89 3.56 9.19 -12.90
CA GLU A 89 2.95 7.93 -12.46
C GLU A 89 2.36 8.04 -11.05
N LYS A 90 3.01 8.81 -10.17
CA LYS A 90 2.46 9.17 -8.86
C LYS A 90 1.15 9.94 -9.01
N ALA A 91 1.08 10.90 -9.94
CA ALA A 91 -0.15 11.63 -10.21
C ALA A 91 -1.26 10.72 -10.78
N ILE A 92 -0.91 9.75 -11.64
CA ILE A 92 -1.86 8.76 -12.16
C ILE A 92 -2.41 7.88 -11.02
N ILE A 93 -1.54 7.38 -10.15
CA ILE A 93 -1.92 6.57 -8.98
C ILE A 93 -2.77 7.37 -7.99
N PHE A 94 -2.41 8.64 -7.74
CA PHE A 94 -3.20 9.52 -6.91
C PHE A 94 -4.62 9.74 -7.47
N ARG A 95 -4.74 10.02 -8.77
CA ARG A 95 -6.04 10.16 -9.44
C ARG A 95 -6.84 8.86 -9.37
N PHE A 96 -6.17 7.72 -9.49
CA PHE A 96 -6.82 6.42 -9.35
C PHE A 96 -7.40 6.24 -7.94
N PHE A 97 -6.59 6.50 -6.91
CA PHE A 97 -6.99 6.44 -5.51
C PHE A 97 -8.19 7.34 -5.22
N GLU A 98 -8.16 8.60 -5.68
CA GLU A 98 -9.29 9.52 -5.54
C GLU A 98 -10.59 8.92 -6.11
N LYS A 99 -10.54 8.33 -7.32
CA LYS A 99 -11.73 7.73 -7.93
C LYS A 99 -12.18 6.43 -7.24
N ALA A 100 -11.25 5.59 -6.83
CA ALA A 100 -11.55 4.28 -6.25
C ALA A 100 -11.98 4.38 -4.77
N CYS A 101 -11.30 5.22 -3.99
CA CYS A 101 -11.40 5.26 -2.54
C CYS A 101 -12.26 6.43 -2.04
N ILE A 102 -12.16 7.60 -2.67
CA ILE A 102 -12.90 8.80 -2.24
C ILE A 102 -14.26 8.87 -2.94
N VAL A 103 -14.27 8.88 -4.27
CA VAL A 103 -15.50 9.05 -5.07
C VAL A 103 -16.41 7.83 -5.03
N SER A 104 -15.83 6.63 -4.88
CA SER A 104 -16.58 5.36 -4.85
C SER A 104 -16.64 4.73 -3.47
N ASP A 105 -16.20 5.45 -2.43
CA ASP A 105 -16.14 5.01 -1.03
C ASP A 105 -15.49 3.62 -0.86
N GLY A 106 -14.33 3.44 -1.50
CA GLY A 106 -13.57 2.19 -1.48
C GLY A 106 -12.86 1.97 -0.16
N SER A 107 -12.84 0.72 0.31
CA SER A 107 -12.10 0.30 1.51
C SER A 107 -10.62 0.04 1.23
N PHE A 108 -9.81 -0.03 2.29
CA PHE A 108 -8.40 -0.40 2.21
C PHE A 108 -8.18 -1.75 1.48
N VAL A 109 -8.96 -2.77 1.82
CA VAL A 109 -8.90 -4.10 1.16
C VAL A 109 -9.14 -3.99 -0.35
N LYS A 110 -10.09 -3.14 -0.75
CA LYS A 110 -10.41 -2.94 -2.17
C LYS A 110 -9.32 -2.17 -2.90
N TRP A 111 -8.70 -1.20 -2.21
CA TRP A 111 -7.50 -0.52 -2.71
C TRP A 111 -6.34 -1.50 -2.94
N GLU A 112 -6.03 -2.37 -1.98
CA GLU A 112 -4.97 -3.37 -2.10
C GLU A 112 -5.25 -4.31 -3.28
N GLN A 113 -6.46 -4.84 -3.40
CA GLN A 113 -6.86 -5.69 -4.53
C GLN A 113 -6.65 -4.99 -5.88
N TYR A 114 -6.99 -3.71 -5.98
CA TYR A 114 -6.74 -2.96 -7.20
C TYR A 114 -5.25 -2.75 -7.46
N ALA A 115 -4.46 -2.38 -6.45
CA ALA A 115 -3.02 -2.19 -6.59
C ALA A 115 -2.30 -3.48 -7.00
N GLN A 116 -2.70 -4.61 -6.43
CA GLN A 116 -2.23 -5.95 -6.82
C GLN A 116 -2.65 -6.30 -8.25
N THR A 117 -3.88 -5.99 -8.65
CA THR A 117 -4.34 -6.19 -10.03
C THR A 117 -3.53 -5.35 -11.02
N VAL A 118 -3.29 -4.08 -10.70
CA VAL A 118 -2.41 -3.20 -11.50
C VAL A 118 -1.02 -3.80 -11.63
N THR A 119 -0.45 -4.28 -10.52
CA THR A 119 0.87 -4.90 -10.48
C THR A 119 0.93 -6.16 -11.35
N HIS A 120 -0.07 -7.02 -11.22
CA HIS A 120 -0.17 -8.23 -12.02
C HIS A 120 -0.29 -7.92 -13.52
N ASP A 121 -1.20 -7.03 -13.91
CA ASP A 121 -1.39 -6.63 -15.31
C ASP A 121 -0.14 -5.93 -15.86
N LEU A 122 0.56 -5.16 -15.02
CA LEU A 122 1.79 -4.49 -15.40
C LEU A 122 2.83 -5.49 -15.83
N TYR A 123 3.04 -6.58 -15.09
CA TYR A 123 4.08 -7.55 -15.43
C TYR A 123 3.67 -8.63 -16.43
N ASN A 124 2.36 -8.89 -16.59
CA ASN A 124 1.87 -9.99 -17.42
C ASN A 124 1.25 -9.55 -18.76
N THR A 125 1.18 -8.24 -19.05
CA THR A 125 0.64 -7.73 -20.31
C THR A 125 1.62 -6.80 -21.02
N SER A 126 1.36 -6.48 -22.29
CA SER A 126 2.10 -5.44 -23.03
C SER A 126 1.63 -4.02 -22.71
N TRP A 127 0.59 -3.85 -21.88
CA TRP A 127 -0.01 -2.56 -21.63
C TRP A 127 0.90 -1.65 -20.81
N SER A 128 0.73 -0.34 -21.01
CA SER A 128 1.38 0.67 -20.19
C SER A 128 0.68 0.78 -18.83
N PHE A 129 1.42 1.24 -17.83
CA PHE A 129 0.88 1.49 -16.48
C PHE A 129 -0.36 2.39 -16.49
N LYS A 130 -0.32 3.43 -17.33
CA LYS A 130 -1.42 4.38 -17.53
C LYS A 130 -2.67 3.68 -18.10
N ASP A 131 -2.50 2.84 -19.12
CA ASP A 131 -3.62 2.16 -19.77
C ASP A 131 -4.29 1.14 -18.85
N ILE A 132 -3.49 0.41 -18.06
CA ILE A 132 -3.98 -0.51 -17.02
C ILE A 132 -4.86 0.24 -16.01
N ILE A 133 -4.35 1.33 -15.45
CA ILE A 133 -5.10 2.13 -14.48
C ILE A 133 -6.37 2.72 -15.08
N GLN A 134 -6.32 3.22 -16.32
CA GLN A 134 -7.51 3.75 -17.01
C GLN A 134 -8.58 2.68 -17.25
N SER A 135 -8.17 1.46 -17.60
CA SER A 135 -9.07 0.31 -17.74
C SER A 135 -9.78 0.01 -16.43
N ILE A 136 -9.04 -0.05 -15.32
CA ILE A 136 -9.62 -0.30 -13.99
C ILE A 136 -10.56 0.84 -13.58
N ILE A 137 -10.16 2.12 -13.75
CA ILE A 137 -11.02 3.27 -13.48
C ILE A 137 -12.34 3.16 -14.24
N SER A 138 -12.29 2.76 -15.51
CA SER A 138 -13.48 2.60 -16.35
C SER A 138 -14.41 1.51 -15.81
N LYS A 139 -13.84 0.37 -15.37
CA LYS A 139 -14.60 -0.71 -14.71
C LYS A 139 -15.24 -0.23 -13.40
N VAL A 140 -14.52 0.53 -12.57
CA VAL A 140 -15.06 1.09 -11.31
C VAL A 140 -16.23 2.02 -11.56
N LYS A 141 -16.10 2.94 -12.54
CA LYS A 141 -17.19 3.85 -12.93
C LYS A 141 -18.42 3.09 -13.41
N LEU A 142 -18.22 2.06 -14.24
CA LEU A 142 -19.32 1.25 -14.74
C LEU A 142 -20.04 0.47 -13.63
N ALA A 143 -19.28 -0.14 -12.71
CA ALA A 143 -19.85 -0.84 -11.57
C ALA A 143 -20.69 0.08 -10.68
N ARG A 144 -20.20 1.30 -10.41
CA ARG A 144 -20.94 2.32 -9.66
C ARG A 144 -22.21 2.77 -10.37
N ALA A 145 -22.14 3.04 -11.68
CA ALA A 145 -23.32 3.46 -12.45
C ALA A 145 -24.42 2.39 -12.44
N LYS A 146 -24.06 1.11 -12.51
CA LYS A 146 -25.01 0.00 -12.38
C LYS A 146 -25.68 0.00 -11.00
N ALA A 147 -24.91 0.14 -9.92
CA ALA A 147 -25.45 0.13 -8.56
C ALA A 147 -26.41 1.29 -8.26
N LEU A 148 -26.26 2.44 -8.94
CA LEU A 148 -27.15 3.60 -8.77
C LEU A 148 -28.44 3.52 -9.60
N ASN A 149 -28.50 2.61 -10.58
CA ASN A 149 -29.63 2.44 -11.49
C ASN A 149 -30.52 1.24 -11.11
N GLN A 150 -30.29 0.63 -9.96
CA GLN A 150 -31.07 -0.48 -9.39
C GLN A 150 -31.86 0.00 -8.18
#